data_AF-A0A2D6U5F1-F1
#
_entry.id   AF-A0A2D6U5F1-F1
#
_cell.length_a   1.000
_cell.length_b   1.000
_cell.length_c   1.000
_cell.angle_alpha   90.00
_cell.angle_beta   90.00
_cell.angle_gamma   90.00
#
_symmetry.space_group_name_H-M   'P 1'
#
loop_
_entity.id
_entity.type
_entity.pdbx_description
1 polymer ?
#
loop_
_entity_poly.entity_id
_entity_poly.type
_entity_poly.pdbx_seq_one_letter_code
_entity_poly.pdbx_strand_id
1 'polypeptide(L)'
;MTTQVQFRKGTTPEHALFTGAVAEITVDTDKRTAVVHDGSDAGGFELQRARWEVVNANGNLSCGLRYLIDTSSSSLTLQMPYESAGIIPHVGDMLELVDFKATWGINNVILTTSGGQQFLNKFGNIDPEFVLDVTGLYVQFIWDGTYWRILA
;
A
#
# COMPACT_ATOMS: atom_id res chain seq x y z
N MET A 1 13.38 30.39 22.09
CA MET A 1 12.38 29.31 22.23
C MET A 1 11.68 29.18 20.89
N THR A 2 11.64 27.99 20.30
CA THR A 2 10.91 27.75 19.04
C THR A 2 9.50 27.22 19.39
N THR A 3 8.49 27.67 18.67
CA THR A 3 7.12 27.15 18.78
C THR A 3 6.98 25.87 17.95
N GLN A 4 6.27 24.87 18.47
CA GLN A 4 5.91 23.67 17.72
C GLN A 4 4.49 23.83 17.18
N VAL A 5 4.30 23.56 15.89
CA VAL A 5 2.97 23.36 15.31
C VAL A 5 2.67 21.86 15.34
N GLN A 6 1.50 21.49 15.84
CA GLN A 6 1.00 20.13 15.76
C GLN A 6 -0.20 20.08 14.81
N PHE A 7 -0.14 19.19 13.83
CA PHE A 7 -1.25 18.92 12.93
C PHE A 7 -2.21 17.90 13.54
N ARG A 8 -3.46 17.88 13.07
CA ARG A 8 -4.38 16.78 13.35
C ARG A 8 -3.75 15.49 12.82
N LYS A 9 -3.92 14.39 13.56
CA LYS A 9 -3.34 13.09 13.24
C LYS A 9 -4.33 11.96 13.49
N GLY A 10 -4.09 10.82 12.88
CA GLY A 10 -4.91 9.62 12.97
C GLY A 10 -4.28 8.45 12.24
N THR A 11 -4.86 7.27 12.39
CA THR A 11 -4.46 6.02 11.71
C THR A 11 -4.84 6.06 10.22
N THR A 12 -4.35 5.12 9.42
CA THR A 12 -4.78 4.96 8.01
C THR A 12 -6.29 4.73 7.88
N PRO A 13 -6.94 3.86 8.68
CA PRO A 13 -8.39 3.68 8.60
C PRO A 13 -9.17 4.94 9.00
N GLU A 14 -8.67 5.69 9.98
CA GLU A 14 -9.28 6.97 10.37
C GLU A 14 -9.19 8.01 9.26
N HIS A 15 -8.06 8.08 8.55
CA HIS A 15 -7.91 8.97 7.39
C HIS A 15 -8.81 8.55 6.23
N ALA A 16 -8.91 7.26 5.95
CA ALA A 16 -9.74 6.71 4.87
C ALA A 16 -11.20 7.22 4.90
N LEU A 17 -11.75 7.39 6.11
CA LEU A 17 -13.12 7.80 6.35
C LEU A 17 -13.27 9.32 6.56
N PHE A 18 -12.16 10.05 6.64
CA PHE A 18 -12.13 11.46 7.00
C PHE A 18 -12.12 12.35 5.76
N THR A 19 -13.05 13.31 5.71
CA THR A 19 -13.04 14.42 4.75
C THR A 19 -12.62 15.70 5.48
N GLY A 20 -11.41 16.17 5.21
CA GLY A 20 -10.90 17.42 5.79
C GLY A 20 -11.39 18.67 5.09
N ALA A 21 -11.13 19.83 5.69
CA ALA A 21 -11.45 21.12 5.08
C ALA A 21 -10.53 21.43 3.88
N VAL A 22 -10.95 22.38 3.02
CA VAL A 22 -10.13 22.86 1.89
C VAL A 22 -8.76 23.31 2.38
N ALA A 23 -7.70 22.74 1.80
CA ALA A 23 -6.30 23.00 2.12
C ALA A 23 -5.88 22.63 3.56
N GLU A 24 -6.63 21.73 4.22
CA GLU A 24 -6.23 21.16 5.49
C GLU A 24 -5.11 20.12 5.30
N ILE A 25 -4.12 20.13 6.19
CA ILE A 25 -3.07 19.11 6.27
C ILE A 25 -3.24 18.32 7.56
N THR A 26 -3.33 17.00 7.45
CA THR A 26 -3.32 16.05 8.57
C THR A 26 -2.14 15.09 8.46
N VAL A 27 -1.90 14.30 9.51
CA VAL A 27 -0.81 13.31 9.56
C VAL A 27 -1.38 11.91 9.76
N ASP A 28 -1.21 11.05 8.76
CA ASP A 28 -1.41 9.60 8.89
C ASP A 28 -0.23 9.03 9.68
N THR A 29 -0.51 8.49 10.87
CA THR A 29 0.52 8.01 11.80
C THR A 29 1.02 6.60 11.48
N ASP A 30 0.26 5.80 10.75
CA ASP A 30 0.66 4.45 10.38
C ASP A 30 1.65 4.50 9.22
N LYS A 31 1.31 5.27 8.18
CA LYS A 31 2.19 5.51 7.03
C LYS A 31 3.26 6.56 7.30
N ARG A 32 3.08 7.37 8.34
CA ARG A 32 3.97 8.48 8.74
C ARG A 32 4.09 9.52 7.62
N THR A 33 2.96 9.93 7.06
CA THR A 33 2.90 10.89 5.96
C THR A 33 1.88 11.98 6.19
N ALA A 34 2.06 13.11 5.50
CA ALA A 34 1.08 14.18 5.47
C ALA A 34 -0.01 13.87 4.44
N VAL A 35 -1.25 14.26 4.74
CA VAL A 35 -2.40 14.11 3.86
C VAL A 35 -3.03 15.48 3.64
N VAL A 36 -3.21 15.86 2.37
CA VAL A 36 -3.85 17.13 1.98
C VAL A 36 -5.32 16.86 1.68
N HIS A 37 -6.20 17.72 2.21
CA HIS A 37 -7.64 17.65 2.02
C HIS A 37 -8.15 18.79 1.16
N ASP A 38 -9.21 18.51 0.41
CA ASP A 38 -9.81 19.43 -0.57
C ASP A 38 -11.21 19.89 -0.18
N GLY A 39 -11.79 19.39 0.92
CA GLY A 39 -13.16 19.69 1.33
C GLY A 39 -14.22 18.70 0.83
N SER A 40 -13.86 17.73 -0.02
CA SER A 40 -14.81 16.83 -0.68
C SER A 40 -14.44 15.35 -0.62
N ASP A 41 -13.18 15.00 -0.91
CA ASP A 41 -12.77 13.61 -1.02
C ASP A 41 -12.42 13.02 0.35
N ALA A 42 -13.08 11.92 0.71
CA ALA A 42 -12.70 11.13 1.88
C ALA A 42 -11.35 10.44 1.64
N GLY A 43 -10.52 10.33 2.68
CA GLY A 43 -9.16 9.81 2.54
C GLY A 43 -8.14 10.90 2.24
N GLY A 44 -8.55 11.98 1.57
CA GLY A 44 -7.67 13.03 1.08
C GLY A 44 -6.57 12.50 0.15
N PHE A 45 -5.52 13.29 -0.03
CA PHE A 45 -4.41 13.01 -0.93
C PHE A 45 -3.11 12.92 -0.14
N GLU A 46 -2.63 11.69 0.08
CA GLU A 46 -1.40 11.46 0.83
C GLU A 46 -0.15 11.82 0.04
N LEU A 47 0.83 12.40 0.73
CA LEU A 47 2.13 12.71 0.13
C LEU A 47 2.96 11.42 0.01
N GLN A 48 3.49 11.17 -1.18
CA GLN A 48 4.36 10.01 -1.39
C GLN A 48 5.70 10.18 -0.67
N ARG A 49 6.12 9.14 0.04
CA ARG A 49 7.37 9.13 0.78
C ARG A 49 8.58 8.84 -0.13
N ALA A 50 9.69 9.50 0.16
CA ALA A 50 10.98 9.20 -0.47
C ALA A 50 11.61 7.89 0.07
N ARG A 51 11.41 7.59 1.35
CA ARG A 51 11.91 6.38 2.00
C ARG A 51 10.95 5.22 1.81
N TRP A 52 11.46 4.12 1.28
CA TRP A 52 10.78 2.84 1.14
C TRP A 52 10.81 2.06 2.47
N GLU A 53 9.82 1.21 2.68
CA GLU A 53 9.73 0.32 3.84
C GLU A 53 10.42 -1.01 3.56
N VAL A 54 11.22 -1.49 4.51
CA VAL A 54 11.83 -2.83 4.41
C VAL A 54 10.88 -3.83 5.06
N VAL A 55 10.55 -4.90 4.35
CA VAL A 55 9.68 -5.98 4.85
C VAL A 55 10.43 -7.29 4.76
N ASN A 56 10.60 -7.95 5.91
CA ASN A 56 11.33 -9.21 6.06
C ASN A 56 10.58 -10.22 6.94
N ALA A 57 9.28 -10.01 7.13
CA ALA A 57 8.39 -10.85 7.90
C ALA A 57 6.97 -10.78 7.30
N ASN A 58 6.15 -11.79 7.59
CA ASN A 58 4.75 -11.79 7.21
C ASN A 58 4.03 -10.59 7.82
N GLY A 59 3.07 -10.01 7.11
CA GLY A 59 2.37 -8.83 7.59
C GLY A 59 1.42 -8.23 6.57
N ASN A 60 0.96 -7.01 6.85
CA ASN A 60 0.04 -6.27 5.99
C ASN A 60 0.80 -5.21 5.21
N LEU A 61 0.32 -4.93 4.00
CA LEU A 61 0.74 -3.81 3.19
C LEU A 61 -0.30 -2.70 3.27
N SER A 62 0.15 -1.48 3.00
CA SER A 62 -0.66 -0.27 2.85
C SER A 62 -0.42 0.38 1.49
N CYS A 63 -1.46 1.03 0.95
CA CYS A 63 -1.38 1.88 -0.23
C CYS A 63 -0.44 3.09 0.00
N GLY A 64 0.06 3.68 -1.08
CA GLY A 64 0.92 4.85 -1.11
C GLY A 64 2.36 4.61 -0.67
N LEU A 65 2.68 3.37 -0.28
CA LEU A 65 4.01 2.97 0.16
C LEU A 65 4.73 2.13 -0.91
N ARG A 66 6.06 2.16 -0.78
CA ARG A 66 6.99 1.39 -1.61
C ARG A 66 7.78 0.47 -0.70
N TYR A 67 7.93 -0.79 -1.11
CA TYR A 67 8.45 -1.85 -0.27
C TYR A 67 9.69 -2.51 -0.87
N LEU A 68 10.76 -2.55 -0.08
CA LEU A 68 11.95 -3.35 -0.30
C LEU A 68 11.70 -4.70 0.38
N ILE A 69 11.36 -5.73 -0.39
CA ILE A 69 11.03 -7.04 0.18
C ILE A 69 12.29 -7.90 0.32
N ASP A 70 12.58 -8.34 1.54
CA ASP A 70 13.72 -9.19 1.88
C ASP A 70 13.23 -10.60 2.18
N THR A 71 13.38 -11.51 1.22
CA THR A 71 13.08 -12.93 1.43
C THR A 71 14.34 -13.76 1.69
N SER A 72 15.47 -13.15 2.06
CA SER A 72 16.73 -13.89 2.26
C SER A 72 16.66 -14.97 3.34
N SER A 73 15.74 -14.84 4.30
CA SER A 73 15.58 -15.78 5.43
C SER A 73 14.51 -16.85 5.19
N SER A 74 13.38 -16.48 4.58
CA SER A 74 12.27 -17.38 4.26
C SER A 74 11.38 -16.75 3.20
N SER A 75 10.45 -17.55 2.63
CA SER A 75 9.32 -16.98 1.91
C SER A 75 8.48 -16.10 2.83
N LEU A 76 7.75 -15.16 2.21
CA LEU A 76 6.89 -14.22 2.92
C LEU A 76 5.47 -14.30 2.38
N THR A 77 4.49 -14.20 3.28
CA THR A 77 3.08 -13.99 2.96
C THR A 77 2.67 -12.60 3.41
N LEU A 78 2.24 -11.76 2.48
CA LEU A 78 1.89 -10.37 2.70
C LEU A 78 0.43 -10.12 2.31
N GLN A 79 -0.35 -9.57 3.23
CA GLN A 79 -1.73 -9.21 2.97
C GLN A 79 -1.79 -7.88 2.23
N MET A 80 -2.47 -7.86 1.08
CA MET A 80 -2.76 -6.63 0.36
C MET A 80 -3.60 -5.68 1.21
N PRO A 81 -3.49 -4.35 0.98
CA PRO A 81 -4.24 -3.37 1.75
C PRO A 81 -5.74 -3.66 1.68
N TYR A 82 -6.29 -3.94 2.85
CA TYR A 82 -7.71 -4.14 3.04
C TYR A 82 -8.03 -3.63 4.43
N GLU A 83 -8.93 -2.65 4.51
CA GLU A 83 -9.35 -2.15 5.81
C GLU A 83 -10.86 -2.30 6.03
N SER A 84 -11.17 -2.49 7.31
CA SER A 84 -12.51 -2.74 7.83
C SER A 84 -13.48 -1.64 7.41
N ALA A 85 -14.72 -2.04 7.10
CA ALA A 85 -15.79 -1.17 6.61
C ALA A 85 -15.68 -0.65 5.17
N GLY A 86 -14.84 -1.26 4.32
CA GLY A 86 -14.99 -1.16 2.86
C GLY A 86 -14.38 0.09 2.22
N ILE A 87 -13.42 0.74 2.89
CA ILE A 87 -12.64 1.82 2.30
C ILE A 87 -11.17 1.44 2.25
N ILE A 88 -10.56 1.84 1.14
CA ILE A 88 -9.22 1.56 0.66
C ILE A 88 -9.08 0.14 0.11
N PRO A 89 -8.82 0.03 -1.19
CA PRO A 89 -8.30 1.07 -2.09
C PRO A 89 -9.33 1.97 -2.81
N HIS A 90 -9.02 3.26 -2.95
CA HIS A 90 -9.65 4.16 -3.93
C HIS A 90 -9.09 3.89 -5.32
N VAL A 91 -9.86 4.20 -6.37
CA VAL A 91 -9.39 4.04 -7.75
C VAL A 91 -8.12 4.87 -7.95
N GLY A 92 -7.04 4.23 -8.37
CA GLY A 92 -5.74 4.85 -8.55
C GLY A 92 -4.77 4.68 -7.37
N ASP A 93 -5.24 4.19 -6.22
CA ASP A 93 -4.35 3.84 -5.11
C ASP A 93 -3.37 2.76 -5.56
N MET A 94 -2.10 2.93 -5.19
CA MET A 94 -1.03 2.06 -5.64
C MET A 94 -0.08 1.67 -4.50
N LEU A 95 0.62 0.56 -4.70
CA LEU A 95 1.78 0.19 -3.91
C LEU A 95 2.83 -0.47 -4.81
N GLU A 96 4.09 -0.40 -4.41
CA GLU A 96 5.22 -0.88 -5.21
C GLU A 96 6.04 -1.86 -4.38
N LEU A 97 6.43 -3.00 -4.97
CA LEU A 97 7.32 -3.98 -4.38
C LEU A 97 8.55 -4.14 -5.27
N VAL A 98 9.70 -4.31 -4.64
CA VAL A 98 10.93 -4.68 -5.34
C VAL A 98 11.66 -5.80 -4.59
N ASP A 99 12.17 -6.75 -5.36
CA ASP A 99 13.10 -7.76 -4.89
C ASP A 99 14.50 -7.18 -4.75
N PHE A 100 14.74 -6.41 -3.69
CA PHE A 100 16.01 -5.72 -3.52
C PHE A 100 17.17 -6.65 -3.16
N LYS A 101 16.88 -7.87 -2.71
CA LYS A 101 17.89 -8.90 -2.42
C LYS A 101 18.11 -9.88 -3.57
N ALA A 102 17.29 -9.83 -4.61
CA ALA A 102 17.34 -10.77 -5.72
C ALA A 102 17.13 -12.22 -5.22
N THR A 103 16.17 -12.43 -4.32
CA THR A 103 15.91 -13.72 -3.66
C THR A 103 14.54 -14.32 -3.92
N TRP A 104 13.67 -13.67 -4.69
CA TRP A 104 12.32 -14.20 -4.95
C TRP A 104 12.34 -15.56 -5.68
N GLY A 105 13.35 -15.83 -6.51
CA GLY A 105 13.54 -17.14 -7.15
C GLY A 105 14.02 -18.27 -6.22
N ILE A 106 14.23 -17.98 -4.93
CA ILE A 106 14.61 -18.95 -3.90
C ILE A 106 13.49 -19.03 -2.86
N ASN A 107 13.13 -17.86 -2.32
CA ASN A 107 12.09 -17.68 -1.33
C ASN A 107 11.09 -16.68 -1.90
N ASN A 108 9.95 -17.20 -2.35
CA ASN A 108 8.92 -16.41 -3.01
C ASN A 108 8.22 -15.44 -2.04
N VAL A 109 7.55 -14.44 -2.63
CA VAL A 109 6.58 -13.59 -1.94
C VAL A 109 5.19 -13.97 -2.40
N ILE A 110 4.31 -14.25 -1.45
CA ILE A 110 2.91 -14.59 -1.68
C ILE A 110 2.08 -13.39 -1.23
N LEU A 111 1.35 -12.78 -2.16
CA LEU A 111 0.42 -11.71 -1.85
C LEU A 111 -1.00 -12.27 -1.75
N THR A 112 -1.68 -12.00 -0.64
CA THR A 112 -3.05 -12.45 -0.41
C THR A 112 -4.00 -11.26 -0.30
N THR A 113 -5.19 -11.35 -0.89
CA THR A 113 -6.23 -10.31 -0.77
C THR A 113 -7.28 -10.66 0.29
N SER A 114 -8.12 -9.70 0.67
CA SER A 114 -9.27 -9.91 1.55
C SER A 114 -10.47 -9.06 1.15
N GLY A 115 -11.63 -9.38 1.73
CA GLY A 115 -12.92 -8.71 1.48
C GLY A 115 -13.32 -8.58 0.01
N GLY A 116 -13.11 -9.65 -0.75
CA GLY A 116 -13.54 -9.74 -2.14
C GLY A 116 -12.63 -9.04 -3.15
N GLN A 117 -11.58 -8.35 -2.71
CA GLN A 117 -10.53 -7.87 -3.61
C GLN A 117 -9.83 -9.05 -4.29
N GLN A 118 -9.41 -8.89 -5.53
CA GLN A 118 -8.64 -9.91 -6.27
C GLN A 118 -7.61 -9.22 -7.17
N PHE A 119 -6.60 -9.96 -7.61
CA PHE A 119 -5.67 -9.51 -8.63
C PHE A 119 -6.23 -9.74 -10.03
N LEU A 120 -5.86 -8.89 -10.97
CA LEU A 120 -6.13 -9.11 -12.39
C LEU A 120 -4.86 -8.89 -13.21
N ASN A 121 -4.36 -9.97 -13.80
CA ASN A 121 -3.15 -9.92 -14.62
C ASN A 121 -3.43 -9.45 -16.06
N LYS A 122 -2.38 -9.22 -16.86
CA LYS A 122 -2.53 -8.76 -18.26
C LYS A 122 -3.22 -9.75 -19.19
N PHE A 123 -3.32 -11.02 -18.79
CA PHE A 123 -3.92 -12.10 -19.57
C PHE A 123 -5.40 -12.31 -19.22
N GLY A 124 -5.94 -11.57 -18.26
CA GLY A 124 -7.34 -11.65 -17.85
C GLY A 124 -7.62 -12.66 -16.72
N ASN A 125 -6.58 -13.24 -16.10
CA ASN A 125 -6.78 -14.14 -14.97
C ASN A 125 -7.05 -13.34 -13.70
N ILE A 126 -8.00 -13.84 -12.91
CA ILE A 126 -8.45 -13.24 -11.66
C ILE A 126 -8.19 -14.23 -10.53
N ASP A 127 -7.38 -13.82 -9.56
CA ASP A 127 -6.95 -14.69 -8.47
C ASP A 127 -6.92 -13.92 -7.14
N PRO A 128 -7.27 -14.55 -6.00
CA PRO A 128 -7.17 -13.93 -4.68
C PRO A 128 -5.73 -13.94 -4.13
N GLU A 129 -4.83 -14.65 -4.80
CA GLU A 129 -3.42 -14.78 -4.43
C GLU A 129 -2.54 -14.48 -5.65
N PHE A 130 -1.40 -13.84 -5.43
CA PHE A 130 -0.39 -13.61 -6.45
C PHE A 130 1.00 -13.96 -5.93
N VAL A 131 1.71 -14.82 -6.65
CA VAL A 131 3.04 -15.29 -6.26
C VAL A 131 4.12 -14.62 -7.09
N LEU A 132 5.07 -14.00 -6.40
CA LEU A 132 6.26 -13.36 -6.96
C LEU A 132 7.46 -14.29 -6.76
N ASP A 133 7.95 -14.86 -7.86
CA ASP A 133 9.01 -15.88 -7.91
C ASP A 133 10.08 -15.52 -8.96
N VAL A 134 10.26 -14.22 -9.22
CA VAL A 134 11.23 -13.73 -10.20
C VAL A 134 12.24 -12.86 -9.51
N THR A 135 13.50 -13.27 -9.62
CA THR A 135 14.64 -12.59 -9.03
C THR A 135 14.82 -11.18 -9.60
N GLY A 136 14.92 -10.18 -8.73
CA GLY A 136 15.24 -8.79 -9.10
C GLY A 136 14.10 -8.01 -9.76
N LEU A 137 12.85 -8.48 -9.64
CA LEU A 137 11.69 -7.82 -10.21
C LEU A 137 11.31 -6.55 -9.41
N TYR A 138 10.85 -5.53 -10.13
CA TYR A 138 10.07 -4.42 -9.60
C TYR A 138 8.65 -4.54 -10.12
N VAL A 139 7.66 -4.45 -9.24
CA VAL A 139 6.24 -4.57 -9.59
C VAL A 139 5.44 -3.48 -8.87
N GLN A 140 4.51 -2.87 -9.60
CA GLN A 140 3.53 -1.94 -9.08
C GLN A 140 2.14 -2.56 -9.17
N PHE A 141 1.37 -2.41 -8.11
CA PHE A 141 -0.04 -2.76 -8.08
C PHE A 141 -0.86 -1.49 -7.99
N ILE A 142 -1.89 -1.36 -8.83
CA ILE A 142 -2.81 -0.23 -8.83
C ILE A 142 -4.24 -0.73 -8.75
N TRP A 143 -5.04 -0.14 -7.89
CA TRP A 143 -6.45 -0.47 -7.78
C TRP A 143 -7.27 0.23 -8.84
N ASP A 144 -8.13 -0.51 -9.54
CA ASP A 144 -9.02 0.04 -10.58
C ASP A 144 -10.47 0.25 -10.13
N GLY A 145 -10.79 -0.04 -8.87
CA GLY A 145 -12.16 -0.06 -8.36
C GLY A 145 -12.73 -1.46 -8.15
N THR A 146 -12.09 -2.50 -8.68
CA THR A 146 -12.56 -3.90 -8.58
C THR A 146 -11.42 -4.89 -8.38
N TYR A 147 -10.28 -4.65 -9.02
CA TYR A 147 -9.12 -5.52 -9.03
C TYR A 147 -7.83 -4.73 -8.80
N TRP A 148 -6.87 -5.41 -8.16
CA TRP A 148 -5.48 -4.99 -8.17
C TRP A 148 -4.87 -5.34 -9.53
N ARG A 149 -4.64 -4.31 -10.35
CA ARG A 149 -3.94 -4.43 -11.63
C ARG A 149 -2.45 -4.54 -11.39
N ILE A 150 -1.81 -5.46 -12.11
CA ILE A 150 -0.39 -5.77 -11.97
C ILE A 150 0.40 -5.12 -13.10
N LEU A 151 1.38 -4.30 -12.74
CA LEU A 151 2.30 -3.61 -13.65
C LEU A 151 3.72 -4.08 -13.29
N ALA A 152 4.30 -4.92 -14.15
CA ALA A 152 5.60 -5.54 -13.96
C ALA A 152 6.38 -5.55 -15.27
#